data_AF-A0A936Z5Y5-F1
#
_entry.id   AF-A0A936Z5Y5-F1
#
_cell.length_a   1.000
_cell.length_b   1.000
_cell.length_c   1.000
_cell.angle_alpha   90.00
_cell.angle_beta   90.00
_cell.angle_gamma   90.00
#
_symmetry.space_group_name_H-M   'P 1'
#
loop_
_entity.id
_entity.type
_entity.pdbx_description
1 polymer ?
#
loop_
_entity_poly.entity_id
_entity_poly.type
_entity_poly.pdbx_seq_one_letter_code
_entity_poly.pdbx_strand_id
1 'polypeptide(L)'
;MSRFLDLLAAGVLAATLAGSALAQSQSSTPAGGGSTATPTGAAPGAKLAPEDLPPGQQQGVPGIQGQNIFEVKPEVKRDASSEPGYLQQNNGQRNAVQPGNNAPMWRGVQAGREGYSSLPKSQAPEAGVLIQEPVQYPGSRMTTAGQAWREVRNNWIIPYGGALLLIAVLGLGIFYFVKGPLGHATVDSGPMRIERFTPFERAAHWVNAIAFVVLGLSGIVMAFGKFFLLPVMGLTLFGYFTYLLKNLHNFFGPLFAVSLVIVIVAFIRDNFPQKGDLRWLLRLGGMLGGNEMPSHRFNAMEKVIFWVGTLLLGVIVVGSGLVMDKLIPSLLYDRQTMQVTNMIHATAAALMLAIMFLHIYVGTVGFRGAYTGMRHGYVNEPWAKEHHAYWYEDIRAGKVPAQRSKPAEVAGGTQAVHTV
;
A
#
# COMPACT_ATOMS: atom_id res chain seq x y z
N MET A 1 -30.99 -15.95 0.48
CA MET A 1 -30.14 -15.90 1.70
C MET A 1 -29.36 -17.19 1.96
N SER A 2 -29.80 -18.38 1.51
CA SER A 2 -29.08 -19.65 1.79
C SER A 2 -27.71 -19.79 1.11
N ARG A 3 -27.57 -19.37 -0.16
CA ARG A 3 -26.31 -19.56 -0.92
C ARG A 3 -25.11 -18.70 -0.46
N PHE A 4 -25.36 -17.69 0.37
CA PHE A 4 -24.29 -16.85 0.94
C PHE A 4 -23.62 -17.52 2.14
N LEU A 5 -24.38 -18.30 2.91
CA LEU A 5 -23.87 -19.07 4.05
C LEU A 5 -23.08 -20.31 3.58
N ASP A 6 -23.49 -20.92 2.47
CA ASP A 6 -22.78 -22.07 1.88
C ASP A 6 -21.38 -21.71 1.36
N LEU A 7 -21.21 -20.48 0.84
CA LEU A 7 -19.91 -19.96 0.38
C LEU A 7 -18.97 -19.61 1.53
N LEU A 8 -19.51 -19.13 2.66
CA LEU A 8 -18.74 -18.87 3.89
C LEU A 8 -18.28 -20.18 4.55
N ALA A 9 -19.13 -21.21 4.55
CA ALA A 9 -18.79 -22.52 5.09
C ALA A 9 -17.69 -23.24 4.27
N ALA A 10 -17.73 -23.12 2.93
CA ALA A 10 -16.70 -23.68 2.06
C ALA A 10 -15.34 -22.98 2.21
N GLY A 11 -15.33 -21.67 2.48
CA GLY A 11 -14.11 -20.88 2.70
C GLY A 11 -13.38 -21.22 4.00
N VAL A 12 -14.11 -21.61 5.06
CA VAL A 12 -13.52 -21.96 6.36
C VAL A 12 -12.92 -23.37 6.36
N LEU A 13 -13.49 -24.32 5.60
CA LEU A 13 -13.00 -25.71 5.56
C LEU A 13 -11.69 -25.87 4.75
N ALA A 14 -11.43 -24.98 3.79
CA ALA A 14 -10.19 -24.99 3.00
C ALA A 14 -8.98 -24.47 3.79
N ALA A 15 -9.19 -23.63 4.81
CA ALA A 15 -8.12 -23.07 5.65
C ALA A 15 -7.58 -24.07 6.68
N THR A 16 -8.36 -25.10 7.04
CA THR A 16 -7.95 -26.10 8.05
C THR A 16 -7.12 -27.25 7.50
N LEU A 17 -7.07 -27.46 6.17
CA LEU A 17 -6.35 -28.59 5.55
C LEU A 17 -4.93 -28.25 5.07
N ALA A 18 -4.52 -26.98 5.07
CA ALA A 18 -3.18 -26.56 4.66
C ALA A 18 -2.20 -26.38 5.84
N GLY A 19 -2.62 -26.63 7.09
CA GLY A 19 -1.86 -26.30 8.31
C GLY A 19 -0.79 -27.30 8.75
N SER A 20 -0.58 -28.43 8.06
CA SER A 20 0.22 -29.54 8.59
C SER A 20 1.54 -29.82 7.87
N ALA A 21 1.97 -28.95 6.95
CA ALA A 21 3.24 -29.16 6.24
C ALA A 21 4.02 -27.85 6.13
N LEU A 22 4.81 -27.55 7.16
CA LEU A 22 6.09 -26.81 7.13
C LEU A 22 6.50 -26.47 8.58
N ALA A 23 6.86 -27.50 9.34
CA ALA A 23 7.55 -27.34 10.61
C ALA A 23 8.99 -27.80 10.42
N GLN A 24 9.90 -26.86 10.20
CA GLN A 24 11.31 -26.91 10.62
C GLN A 24 12.00 -25.61 10.23
N SER A 25 12.26 -24.73 11.21
CA SER A 25 13.38 -23.80 11.12
C SER A 25 14.05 -23.68 12.48
N GLN A 26 15.37 -23.79 12.45
CA GLN A 26 16.27 -23.74 13.58
C GLN A 26 16.30 -22.32 14.17
N SER A 27 16.19 -22.26 15.49
CA SER A 27 16.35 -21.05 16.29
C SER A 27 17.80 -20.60 16.35
N SER A 28 18.09 -19.36 15.94
CA SER A 28 19.31 -18.65 16.32
C SER A 28 18.94 -17.39 17.12
N THR A 29 19.42 -17.37 18.36
CA THR A 29 19.24 -16.31 19.36
C THR A 29 20.14 -15.10 19.04
N PRO A 30 19.68 -13.85 19.21
CA PRO A 30 20.60 -12.71 19.29
C PRO A 30 21.12 -12.53 20.71
N ALA A 31 22.42 -12.31 20.83
CA ALA A 31 23.14 -12.04 22.07
C ALA A 31 22.68 -10.73 22.72
N GLY A 32 22.39 -10.80 24.02
CA GLY A 32 22.07 -9.67 24.88
C GLY A 32 23.33 -8.93 25.36
N GLY A 33 23.21 -7.60 25.46
CA GLY A 33 24.19 -6.73 26.09
C GLY A 33 23.48 -5.53 26.71
N GLY A 34 22.90 -5.73 27.89
CA GLY A 34 22.24 -4.68 28.68
C GLY A 34 22.39 -4.98 30.16
N SER A 35 23.37 -4.36 30.79
CA SER A 35 23.62 -4.44 32.23
C SER A 35 22.77 -3.41 32.98
N THR A 36 21.73 -3.88 33.67
CA THR A 36 21.16 -3.18 34.83
C THR A 36 20.77 -4.23 35.87
N ALA A 37 21.57 -4.35 36.92
CA ALA A 37 21.26 -5.19 38.07
C ALA A 37 20.36 -4.39 39.03
N THR A 38 19.18 -4.94 39.32
CA THR A 38 18.33 -4.54 40.44
C THR A 38 18.35 -5.70 41.45
N PRO A 39 18.58 -5.48 42.75
CA PRO A 39 18.61 -6.57 43.72
C PRO A 39 17.19 -6.90 44.20
N THR A 40 16.90 -8.20 44.26
CA THR A 40 15.70 -8.79 44.83
C THR A 40 15.92 -9.16 46.31
N GLY A 41 14.83 -9.12 47.08
CA GLY A 41 14.61 -10.05 48.19
C GLY A 41 14.70 -9.46 49.60
N ALA A 42 13.53 -9.29 50.23
CA ALA A 42 13.40 -9.00 51.66
C ALA A 42 13.11 -10.29 52.47
N ALA A 43 13.88 -10.44 53.56
CA ALA A 43 13.56 -11.01 54.89
C ALA A 43 13.19 -12.53 55.02
N PRO A 44 13.33 -13.19 56.20
CA PRO A 44 13.37 -12.61 57.56
C PRO A 44 14.31 -13.23 58.63
N GLY A 45 14.57 -12.43 59.67
CA GLY A 45 14.58 -12.89 61.08
C GLY A 45 15.81 -13.62 61.63
N ALA A 46 16.70 -12.88 62.30
CA ALA A 46 17.49 -13.41 63.42
C ALA A 46 17.84 -12.28 64.40
N LYS A 47 17.43 -12.46 65.67
CA LYS A 47 17.86 -11.64 66.81
C LYS A 47 19.33 -11.94 67.12
N LEU A 48 20.14 -10.90 67.32
CA LEU A 48 21.42 -11.02 68.03
C LEU A 48 21.48 -9.94 69.12
N ALA A 49 21.75 -10.41 70.34
CA ALA A 49 22.06 -9.61 71.52
C ALA A 49 23.57 -9.24 71.52
N PRO A 50 24.01 -8.32 72.40
CA PRO A 50 25.22 -7.51 72.20
C PRO A 50 26.48 -8.15 72.77
N GLU A 51 27.57 -8.15 72.01
CA GLU A 51 28.93 -8.42 72.54
C GLU A 51 29.95 -7.46 71.90
N ASP A 52 30.45 -6.57 72.76
CA ASP A 52 31.84 -6.12 72.94
C ASP A 52 32.71 -5.70 71.73
N LEU A 53 32.79 -4.38 71.54
CA LEU A 53 33.87 -3.69 70.80
C LEU A 53 34.85 -3.03 71.81
N PRO A 54 36.19 -3.12 71.60
CA PRO A 54 37.16 -2.39 72.41
C PRO A 54 37.10 -0.87 72.15
N PRO A 55 37.45 0.00 73.13
CA PRO A 55 37.32 1.44 72.98
C PRO A 55 38.53 2.03 72.25
N GLY A 56 38.30 2.78 71.17
CA GLY A 56 39.36 3.60 70.59
C GLY A 56 39.04 4.20 69.23
N GLN A 57 38.78 5.51 69.22
CA GLN A 57 38.80 6.43 68.08
C GLN A 57 37.56 6.44 67.16
N GLN A 58 36.49 7.07 67.66
CA GLN A 58 35.57 7.81 66.80
C GLN A 58 36.31 8.99 66.17
N GLN A 59 36.93 8.79 65.00
CA GLN A 59 37.18 9.89 64.07
C GLN A 59 35.89 10.07 63.27
N GLY A 60 35.11 11.08 63.66
CA GLY A 60 33.92 11.48 62.93
C GLY A 60 34.27 11.74 61.47
N VAL A 61 33.57 11.05 60.57
CA VAL A 61 33.46 11.47 59.17
C VAL A 61 33.03 12.94 59.20
N PRO A 62 33.81 13.90 58.65
CA PRO A 62 33.34 15.27 58.57
C PRO A 62 32.08 15.23 57.71
N GLY A 63 30.94 15.52 58.33
CA GLY A 63 29.67 15.62 57.61
C GLY A 63 29.86 16.60 56.46
N ILE A 64 29.36 16.22 55.28
CA ILE A 64 29.23 17.15 54.16
C ILE A 64 28.28 18.24 54.64
N GLN A 65 28.84 19.35 55.13
CA GLN A 65 28.05 20.53 55.43
C GLN A 65 27.59 21.11 54.11
N GLY A 66 26.28 21.22 53.92
CA GLY A 66 25.70 21.90 52.77
C GLY A 66 26.21 23.32 52.71
N GLN A 67 27.03 23.64 51.70
CA GLN A 67 27.42 25.01 51.42
C GLN A 67 26.21 25.78 50.90
N ASN A 68 26.07 27.02 51.35
CA ASN A 68 25.09 27.96 50.84
C ASN A 68 25.45 28.34 49.40
N ILE A 69 24.51 28.26 48.45
CA ILE A 69 24.77 28.54 47.03
C ILE A 69 25.32 29.95 46.78
N PHE A 70 25.04 30.88 47.70
CA PHE A 70 25.51 32.27 47.67
C PHE A 70 26.91 32.48 48.26
N GLU A 71 27.43 31.49 48.99
CA GLU A 71 28.77 31.52 49.62
C GLU A 71 29.82 30.75 48.80
N VAL A 72 29.38 29.95 47.83
CA VAL A 72 30.23 29.47 46.74
C VAL A 72 30.60 30.69 45.90
N LYS A 73 31.69 31.37 46.28
CA LYS A 73 32.38 32.27 45.35
C LYS A 73 32.54 31.49 44.07
N PRO A 74 32.09 31.98 42.90
CA PRO A 74 32.54 31.39 41.67
C PRO A 74 34.05 31.66 41.66
N GLU A 75 34.85 30.71 42.15
CA GLU A 75 35.94 30.26 41.31
C GLU A 75 35.27 30.06 39.99
N VAL A 76 35.48 31.01 39.08
CA VAL A 76 34.96 30.96 37.73
C VAL A 76 35.68 29.76 37.11
N LYS A 77 35.27 28.54 37.47
CA LYS A 77 35.22 27.45 36.53
C LYS A 77 34.37 28.05 35.45
N ARG A 78 35.06 28.64 34.46
CA ARG A 78 34.50 29.04 33.19
C ARG A 78 33.47 27.97 32.90
N ASP A 79 32.20 28.35 32.86
CA ASP A 79 31.21 27.41 32.41
C ASP A 79 31.76 26.87 31.09
N ALA A 80 31.82 25.54 30.93
CA ALA A 80 32.42 24.97 29.74
C ALA A 80 31.80 25.61 28.48
N SER A 81 30.52 26.00 28.56
CA SER A 81 29.79 26.74 27.52
C SER A 81 30.37 28.11 27.13
N SER A 82 31.14 28.74 28.02
CA SER A 82 31.81 30.03 27.82
C SER A 82 33.14 29.94 27.06
N GLU A 83 33.61 28.74 26.74
CA GLU A 83 34.79 28.54 25.89
C GLU A 83 34.52 28.98 24.45
N PRO A 84 35.45 29.73 23.80
CA PRO A 84 35.32 30.08 22.39
C PRO A 84 35.11 28.84 21.52
N GLY A 85 34.09 28.90 20.67
CA GLY A 85 33.78 27.79 19.78
C GLY A 85 33.23 26.54 20.49
N TYR A 86 32.69 26.67 21.71
CA TYR A 86 32.17 25.54 22.48
C TYR A 86 31.22 24.66 21.67
N LEU A 87 30.32 25.24 20.88
CA LEU A 87 29.40 24.50 20.03
C LEU A 87 30.09 23.83 18.83
N GLN A 88 31.30 24.20 18.44
CA GLN A 88 32.01 23.61 17.30
C GLN A 88 33.00 22.52 17.73
N GLN A 89 33.21 22.33 19.05
CA GLN A 89 34.14 21.34 19.58
C GLN A 89 33.78 19.91 19.14
N ASN A 90 34.81 19.10 18.84
CA ASN A 90 34.69 17.65 18.69
C ASN A 90 34.64 16.93 20.05
N ASN A 91 34.43 15.61 20.08
CA ASN A 91 34.34 14.87 21.36
C ASN A 91 35.61 14.95 22.20
N GLY A 92 36.80 14.93 21.59
CA GLY A 92 38.06 15.04 22.32
C GLY A 92 38.19 16.39 23.02
N GLN A 93 37.90 17.47 22.30
CA GLN A 93 37.88 18.84 22.83
C GLN A 93 36.81 19.00 23.92
N ARG A 94 35.60 18.48 23.69
CA ARG A 94 34.51 18.53 24.67
C ARG A 94 34.87 17.77 25.95
N ASN A 95 35.50 16.61 25.84
CA ASN A 95 35.88 15.82 27.00
C ASN A 95 36.96 16.50 27.87
N ALA A 96 37.74 17.43 27.30
CA ALA A 96 38.71 18.22 28.06
C ALA A 96 38.06 19.31 28.92
N VAL A 97 36.97 19.93 28.44
CA VAL A 97 36.30 21.06 29.13
C VAL A 97 35.04 20.64 29.90
N GLN A 98 34.37 19.57 29.47
CA GLN A 98 33.21 18.98 30.13
C GLN A 98 33.22 17.45 29.94
N PRO A 99 33.98 16.72 30.76
CA PRO A 99 34.05 15.26 30.70
C PRO A 99 32.68 14.58 30.75
N GLY A 100 32.49 13.53 29.94
CA GLY A 100 31.22 12.78 29.87
C GLY A 100 30.14 13.40 28.96
N ASN A 101 30.34 14.62 28.44
CA ASN A 101 29.42 15.21 27.47
C ASN A 101 29.73 14.75 26.04
N ASN A 102 28.90 13.86 25.49
CA ASN A 102 29.03 13.36 24.12
C ASN A 102 28.20 14.15 23.08
N ALA A 103 27.75 15.36 23.40
CA ALA A 103 26.92 16.18 22.50
C ALA A 103 27.50 16.38 21.09
N PRO A 104 28.83 16.55 20.86
CA PRO A 104 29.34 16.65 19.49
C PRO A 104 29.12 15.38 18.65
N MET A 105 29.28 14.19 19.25
CA MET A 105 29.03 12.91 18.59
C MET A 105 27.56 12.79 18.24
N TRP A 106 26.66 13.06 19.19
CA TRP A 106 25.22 12.97 18.95
C TRP A 106 24.72 13.97 17.92
N ARG A 107 25.29 15.18 17.85
CA ARG A 107 25.00 16.14 16.77
C ARG A 107 25.48 15.63 15.41
N GLY A 108 26.65 15.01 15.35
CA GLY A 108 27.13 14.34 14.13
C GLY A 108 26.19 13.21 13.69
N VAL A 109 25.77 12.36 14.63
CA VAL A 109 24.82 11.27 14.37
C VAL A 109 23.49 11.82 13.86
N GLN A 110 22.91 12.84 14.53
CA GLN A 110 21.65 13.47 14.09
C GLN A 110 21.77 14.17 12.73
N ALA A 111 22.96 14.64 12.36
CA ALA A 111 23.23 15.26 11.07
C ALA A 111 23.47 14.24 9.94
N GLY A 112 23.32 12.93 10.19
CA GLY A 112 23.53 11.91 9.16
C GLY A 112 24.99 11.55 8.90
N ARG A 113 25.91 11.90 9.82
CA ARG A 113 27.33 11.59 9.62
C ARG A 113 27.54 10.09 9.55
N GLU A 114 28.14 9.64 8.45
CA GLU A 114 28.57 8.26 8.26
C GLU A 114 29.71 7.91 9.22
N GLY A 115 29.50 6.88 10.03
CA GLY A 115 30.52 6.23 10.85
C GLY A 115 31.22 5.08 10.11
N TYR A 116 32.23 4.51 10.75
CA TYR A 116 32.90 3.34 10.21
C TYR A 116 31.99 2.10 10.26
N SER A 117 31.95 1.36 9.16
CA SER A 117 31.32 0.04 9.06
C SER A 117 32.25 -0.90 8.27
N SER A 118 32.35 -2.14 8.71
CA SER A 118 33.11 -3.19 8.02
C SER A 118 32.34 -3.83 6.86
N LEU A 119 31.07 -3.47 6.66
CA LEU A 119 30.25 -4.02 5.58
C LEU A 119 30.54 -3.32 4.24
N PRO A 120 30.64 -4.07 3.13
CA PRO A 120 30.78 -3.47 1.81
C PRO A 120 29.60 -2.55 1.48
N LYS A 121 29.88 -1.34 0.97
CA LYS A 121 28.83 -0.39 0.55
C LYS A 121 27.92 -0.94 -0.54
N SER A 122 28.40 -1.89 -1.35
CA SER A 122 27.59 -2.59 -2.36
C SER A 122 26.50 -3.47 -1.76
N GLN A 123 26.67 -3.94 -0.53
CA GLN A 123 25.70 -4.80 0.18
C GLN A 123 24.89 -3.99 1.20
N ALA A 124 25.53 -3.03 1.87
CA ALA A 124 24.92 -2.25 2.94
C ALA A 124 25.33 -0.75 2.83
N PRO A 125 24.75 -0.01 1.86
CA PRO A 125 25.20 1.35 1.52
C PRO A 125 25.07 2.36 2.67
N GLU A 126 24.17 2.12 3.61
CA GLU A 126 23.93 2.99 4.77
C GLU A 126 24.32 2.35 6.12
N ALA A 127 25.11 1.26 6.14
CA ALA A 127 25.45 0.58 7.40
C ALA A 127 26.21 1.46 8.40
N GLY A 128 26.92 2.48 7.93
CA GLY A 128 27.58 3.48 8.78
C GLY A 128 26.66 4.60 9.26
N VAL A 129 25.40 4.67 8.83
CA VAL A 129 24.50 5.82 9.09
C VAL A 129 23.40 5.43 10.05
N LEU A 130 23.54 5.83 11.32
CA LEU A 130 22.56 5.52 12.38
C LEU A 130 21.24 6.29 12.19
N ILE A 131 21.30 7.61 12.05
CA ILE A 131 20.14 8.48 11.81
C ILE A 131 20.35 9.12 10.44
N GLN A 132 19.34 9.09 9.57
CA GLN A 132 19.41 9.77 8.27
C GLN A 132 19.41 11.28 8.47
N GLU A 133 20.09 11.98 7.57
CA GLU A 133 20.14 13.44 7.58
C GLU A 133 18.74 14.06 7.60
N PRO A 134 18.61 15.29 8.15
CA PRO A 134 17.35 16.01 8.09
C PRO A 134 16.96 16.31 6.64
N VAL A 135 15.71 16.01 6.30
CA VAL A 135 15.10 16.32 5.01
C VAL A 135 13.75 16.99 5.24
N GLN A 136 13.22 17.60 4.19
CA GLN A 136 11.85 18.11 4.17
C GLN A 136 11.11 17.54 2.96
N TYR A 137 10.24 16.58 3.22
CA TYR A 137 9.28 16.10 2.24
C TYR A 137 8.05 17.03 2.19
N PRO A 138 7.30 17.04 1.07
CA PRO A 138 6.06 17.80 0.97
C PRO A 138 5.10 17.51 2.13
N GLY A 139 4.70 18.55 2.88
CA GLY A 139 3.79 18.40 4.02
C GLY A 139 4.45 17.96 5.34
N SER A 140 5.77 17.82 5.40
CA SER A 140 6.54 17.57 6.64
C SER A 140 7.36 18.78 7.07
N ARG A 141 7.77 18.82 8.34
CA ARG A 141 8.78 19.78 8.81
C ARG A 141 10.20 19.30 8.46
N MET A 142 11.17 20.20 8.52
CA MET A 142 12.59 19.82 8.50
C MET A 142 12.92 18.95 9.71
N THR A 143 13.18 17.67 9.49
CA THR A 143 13.47 16.68 10.53
C THR A 143 14.18 15.47 9.92
N THR A 144 14.67 14.55 10.74
CA THR A 144 15.30 13.29 10.27
C THR A 144 14.42 12.58 9.23
N ALA A 145 15.03 12.02 8.17
CA ALA A 145 14.27 11.49 7.04
C ALA A 145 13.18 10.46 7.42
N GLY A 146 13.47 9.56 8.36
CA GLY A 146 12.47 8.62 8.86
C GLY A 146 11.27 9.30 9.55
N GLN A 147 11.48 10.39 10.28
CA GLN A 147 10.39 11.16 10.89
C GLN A 147 9.64 11.98 9.84
N ALA A 148 10.33 12.57 8.87
CA ALA A 148 9.70 13.32 7.78
C ALA A 148 8.77 12.39 6.98
N TRP A 149 9.22 11.19 6.63
CA TRP A 149 8.40 10.15 6.00
C TRP A 149 7.18 9.78 6.84
N ARG A 150 7.35 9.58 8.16
CA ARG A 150 6.23 9.30 9.07
C ARG A 150 5.20 10.43 9.11
N GLU A 151 5.64 11.68 9.10
CA GLU A 151 4.75 12.84 9.07
C GLU A 151 3.93 12.88 7.79
N VAL A 152 4.56 12.72 6.62
CA VAL A 152 3.83 12.65 5.34
C VAL A 152 2.86 11.47 5.33
N ARG A 153 3.33 10.27 5.69
CA ARG A 153 2.49 9.07 5.70
C ARG A 153 1.30 9.21 6.65
N ASN A 154 1.53 9.59 7.89
CA ASN A 154 0.50 9.50 8.93
C ASN A 154 -0.38 10.75 9.03
N ASN A 155 0.10 11.92 8.64
CA ASN A 155 -0.68 13.15 8.69
C ASN A 155 -1.36 13.46 7.35
N TRP A 156 -0.81 12.96 6.23
CA TRP A 156 -1.36 13.20 4.91
C TRP A 156 -1.89 11.93 4.23
N ILE A 157 -1.01 10.99 3.87
CA ILE A 157 -1.40 9.87 3.00
C ILE A 157 -2.48 9.00 3.63
N ILE A 158 -2.31 8.60 4.89
CA ILE A 158 -3.27 7.74 5.59
C ILE A 158 -4.61 8.48 5.83
N PRO A 159 -4.67 9.67 6.45
CA PRO A 159 -5.95 10.33 6.70
C PRO A 159 -6.72 10.69 5.42
N TYR A 160 -6.07 11.35 4.46
CA TYR A 160 -6.75 11.78 3.22
C TYR A 160 -6.99 10.62 2.26
N GLY A 161 -6.07 9.65 2.18
CA GLY A 161 -6.29 8.42 1.42
C GLY A 161 -7.45 7.61 1.98
N GLY A 162 -7.50 7.42 3.30
CA GLY A 162 -8.62 6.75 3.97
C GLY A 162 -9.96 7.48 3.76
N ALA A 163 -9.95 8.81 3.92
CA ALA A 163 -11.13 9.63 3.67
C ALA A 163 -11.59 9.54 2.20
N LEU A 164 -10.68 9.61 1.24
CA LEU A 164 -10.99 9.46 -0.19
C LEU A 164 -11.68 8.12 -0.48
N LEU A 165 -11.13 7.02 0.02
CA LEU A 165 -11.70 5.69 -0.20
C LEU A 165 -13.08 5.56 0.45
N LEU A 166 -13.25 6.08 1.67
CA LEU A 166 -14.52 6.08 2.36
C LEU A 166 -15.57 6.92 1.61
N ILE A 167 -15.21 8.13 1.19
CA ILE A 167 -16.08 9.03 0.41
C ILE A 167 -16.45 8.38 -0.92
N ALA A 168 -15.51 7.72 -1.60
CA ALA A 168 -15.79 7.02 -2.85
C ALA A 168 -16.83 5.91 -2.65
N VAL A 169 -16.63 5.03 -1.66
CA VAL A 169 -17.57 3.93 -1.39
C VAL A 169 -18.93 4.45 -0.92
N LEU A 170 -18.95 5.41 0.01
CA LEU A 170 -20.20 6.00 0.51
C LEU A 170 -20.94 6.76 -0.60
N GLY A 171 -20.23 7.53 -1.42
CA GLY A 171 -20.79 8.27 -2.54
C GLY A 171 -21.44 7.35 -3.57
N LEU A 172 -20.78 6.25 -3.92
CA LEU A 172 -21.35 5.23 -4.81
C LEU A 172 -22.54 4.52 -4.17
N GLY A 173 -22.49 4.24 -2.87
CA GLY A 173 -23.62 3.69 -2.12
C GLY A 173 -24.84 4.60 -2.11
N ILE A 174 -24.65 5.88 -1.75
CA ILE A 174 -25.71 6.89 -1.78
C ILE A 174 -26.28 7.03 -3.19
N PHE A 175 -25.42 7.11 -4.22
CA PHE A 175 -25.85 7.20 -5.60
C PHE A 175 -26.71 6.01 -6.01
N TYR A 176 -26.31 4.78 -5.64
CA TYR A 176 -27.10 3.58 -5.88
C TYR A 176 -28.48 3.63 -5.22
N PHE A 177 -28.56 4.03 -3.96
CA PHE A 177 -29.86 4.09 -3.26
C PHE A 177 -30.76 5.22 -3.75
N VAL A 178 -30.20 6.32 -4.27
CA VAL A 178 -30.97 7.48 -4.77
C VAL A 178 -31.41 7.28 -6.22
N LYS A 179 -30.55 6.75 -7.09
CA LYS A 179 -30.80 6.64 -8.54
C LYS A 179 -31.07 5.22 -9.01
N GLY A 180 -30.54 4.21 -8.33
CA GLY A 180 -30.56 2.83 -8.77
C GLY A 180 -29.64 2.55 -9.98
N PRO A 181 -29.71 1.34 -10.53
CA PRO A 181 -29.00 0.98 -11.75
C PRO A 181 -29.48 1.79 -12.96
N LEU A 182 -28.54 2.32 -13.73
CA LEU A 182 -28.78 3.06 -14.96
C LEU A 182 -29.01 2.10 -16.15
N GLY A 183 -29.74 2.59 -17.16
CA GLY A 183 -30.07 1.86 -18.38
C GLY A 183 -31.41 1.11 -18.31
N HIS A 184 -32.09 1.06 -19.45
CA HIS A 184 -33.39 0.39 -19.59
C HIS A 184 -33.24 -1.00 -20.21
N ALA A 185 -32.26 -1.19 -21.09
CA ALA A 185 -31.96 -2.48 -21.70
C ALA A 185 -31.39 -3.46 -20.66
N THR A 186 -32.11 -4.56 -20.43
CA THR A 186 -31.69 -5.67 -19.58
C THR A 186 -31.24 -6.86 -20.43
N VAL A 187 -30.69 -7.91 -19.80
CA VAL A 187 -30.31 -9.15 -20.49
C VAL A 187 -31.49 -9.75 -21.27
N ASP A 188 -32.71 -9.54 -20.78
CA ASP A 188 -33.94 -10.07 -21.36
C ASP A 188 -34.52 -9.19 -22.49
N SER A 189 -33.94 -8.02 -22.75
CA SER A 189 -34.44 -7.08 -23.76
C SER A 189 -34.22 -7.53 -25.21
N GLY A 190 -33.57 -8.67 -25.44
CA GLY A 190 -33.39 -9.25 -26.76
C GLY A 190 -32.24 -10.26 -26.82
N PRO A 191 -32.07 -10.95 -27.97
CA PRO A 191 -31.03 -11.95 -28.13
C PRO A 191 -29.63 -11.33 -28.06
N MET A 192 -28.72 -12.01 -27.36
CA MET A 192 -27.31 -11.63 -27.22
C MET A 192 -26.55 -11.92 -28.52
N ARG A 193 -26.50 -10.95 -29.44
CA ARG A 193 -25.98 -11.14 -30.80
C ARG A 193 -24.67 -10.39 -31.09
N ILE A 194 -24.36 -9.35 -30.32
CA ILE A 194 -23.18 -8.51 -30.58
C ILE A 194 -22.06 -8.87 -29.60
N GLU A 195 -20.91 -9.26 -30.13
CA GLU A 195 -19.70 -9.53 -29.35
C GLU A 195 -18.97 -8.22 -28.99
N ARG A 196 -19.26 -7.72 -27.78
CA ARG A 196 -18.58 -6.56 -27.21
C ARG A 196 -17.15 -6.87 -26.79
N PHE A 197 -16.88 -8.07 -26.26
CA PHE A 197 -15.54 -8.47 -25.79
C PHE A 197 -15.15 -9.86 -26.27
N THR A 198 -14.00 -9.99 -26.90
CA THR A 198 -13.46 -11.28 -27.36
C THR A 198 -13.03 -12.16 -26.18
N PRO A 199 -12.91 -13.49 -26.35
CA PRO A 199 -12.42 -14.37 -25.29
C PRO A 199 -11.07 -13.95 -24.72
N PHE A 200 -10.15 -13.47 -25.58
CA PHE A 200 -8.85 -12.96 -25.16
C PHE A 200 -8.98 -11.69 -24.32
N GLU A 201 -9.78 -10.71 -24.77
CA GLU A 201 -10.02 -9.46 -24.04
C GLU A 201 -10.61 -9.74 -22.65
N ARG A 202 -11.56 -10.68 -22.55
CA ARG A 202 -12.14 -11.10 -21.27
C ARG A 202 -11.12 -11.78 -20.37
N ALA A 203 -10.35 -12.73 -20.89
CA ALA A 203 -9.33 -13.43 -20.10
C ALA A 203 -8.29 -12.46 -19.54
N ALA A 204 -7.78 -11.55 -20.37
CA ALA A 204 -6.85 -10.50 -19.95
C ALA A 204 -7.45 -9.61 -18.85
N HIS A 205 -8.70 -9.18 -19.03
CA HIS A 205 -9.41 -8.38 -18.02
C HIS A 205 -9.56 -9.14 -16.70
N TRP A 206 -10.03 -10.39 -16.71
CA TRP A 206 -10.30 -11.16 -15.49
C TRP A 206 -9.03 -11.50 -14.71
N VAL A 207 -7.95 -11.86 -15.39
CA VAL A 207 -6.64 -12.07 -14.74
C VAL A 207 -6.18 -10.79 -14.05
N ASN A 208 -6.24 -9.66 -14.76
CA ASN A 208 -5.84 -8.36 -14.22
C ASN A 208 -6.74 -7.91 -13.06
N ALA A 209 -8.06 -8.11 -13.18
CA ALA A 209 -9.04 -7.73 -12.17
C ALA A 209 -8.88 -8.55 -10.88
N ILE A 210 -8.68 -9.86 -10.99
CA ILE A 210 -8.44 -10.72 -9.81
C ILE A 210 -7.15 -10.30 -9.10
N ALA A 211 -6.06 -10.08 -9.86
CA ALA A 211 -4.81 -9.61 -9.28
C ALA A 211 -4.97 -8.25 -8.60
N PHE A 212 -5.67 -7.30 -9.24
CA PHE A 212 -5.99 -6.00 -8.67
C PHE A 212 -6.79 -6.10 -7.37
N VAL A 213 -7.81 -6.96 -7.30
CA VAL A 213 -8.63 -7.13 -6.09
C VAL A 213 -7.78 -7.68 -4.93
N VAL A 214 -6.95 -8.68 -5.18
CA VAL A 214 -6.04 -9.22 -4.15
C VAL A 214 -5.07 -8.15 -3.66
N LEU A 215 -4.46 -7.38 -4.58
CA LEU A 215 -3.56 -6.27 -4.25
C LEU A 215 -4.25 -5.14 -3.51
N GLY A 216 -5.45 -4.75 -3.93
CA GLY A 216 -6.24 -3.70 -3.32
C GLY A 216 -6.64 -4.05 -1.89
N LEU A 217 -7.17 -5.25 -1.66
CA LEU A 217 -7.55 -5.71 -0.33
C LEU A 217 -6.35 -5.84 0.61
N SER A 218 -5.27 -6.47 0.15
CA SER A 218 -4.04 -6.59 0.94
C SER A 218 -3.42 -5.21 1.23
N GLY A 219 -3.40 -4.29 0.27
CA GLY A 219 -2.92 -2.92 0.43
C GLY A 219 -3.73 -2.12 1.46
N ILE A 220 -5.07 -2.20 1.40
CA ILE A 220 -5.96 -1.55 2.37
C ILE A 220 -5.68 -2.07 3.79
N VAL A 221 -5.54 -3.40 3.96
CA VAL A 221 -5.26 -3.97 5.28
C VAL A 221 -3.86 -3.58 5.79
N MET A 222 -2.84 -3.59 4.93
CA MET A 222 -1.49 -3.16 5.33
C MET A 222 -1.43 -1.66 5.69
N ALA A 223 -2.19 -0.81 4.98
CA ALA A 223 -2.23 0.63 5.23
C ALA A 223 -3.06 0.98 6.48
N PHE A 224 -4.25 0.37 6.62
CA PHE A 224 -5.27 0.81 7.57
C PHE A 224 -5.71 -0.24 8.59
N GLY A 225 -5.37 -1.51 8.40
CA GLY A 225 -5.85 -2.62 9.23
C GLY A 225 -5.54 -2.48 10.71
N LYS A 226 -4.46 -1.77 11.08
CA LYS A 226 -4.14 -1.43 12.47
C LYS A 226 -5.26 -0.64 13.16
N PHE A 227 -6.02 0.18 12.44
CA PHE A 227 -7.02 1.07 13.03
C PHE A 227 -8.37 0.38 13.29
N PHE A 228 -8.74 -0.62 12.49
CA PHE A 228 -10.07 -1.25 12.58
C PHE A 228 -10.06 -2.78 12.65
N LEU A 229 -9.03 -3.48 12.15
CA LEU A 229 -8.94 -4.94 12.29
C LEU A 229 -8.20 -5.36 13.54
N LEU A 230 -7.07 -4.71 13.84
CA LEU A 230 -6.26 -5.07 15.02
C LEU A 230 -7.06 -4.99 16.33
N PRO A 231 -7.87 -3.94 16.60
CA PRO A 231 -8.67 -3.88 17.82
C PRO A 231 -9.71 -5.01 17.95
N VAL A 232 -10.14 -5.59 16.82
CA VAL A 232 -11.18 -6.64 16.78
C VAL A 232 -10.56 -8.04 16.84
N MET A 233 -9.44 -8.27 16.13
CA MET A 233 -8.81 -9.59 15.99
C MET A 233 -7.75 -9.88 17.07
N GLY A 234 -7.22 -8.84 17.72
CA GLY A 234 -6.05 -8.96 18.60
C GLY A 234 -4.73 -9.14 17.83
N LEU A 235 -3.60 -9.00 18.54
CA LEU A 235 -2.27 -8.93 17.94
C LEU A 235 -1.87 -10.20 17.17
N THR A 236 -2.10 -11.38 17.75
CA THR A 236 -1.65 -12.65 17.17
C THR A 236 -2.34 -12.94 15.83
N LEU A 237 -3.68 -12.88 15.79
CA LEU A 237 -4.44 -13.17 14.58
C LEU A 237 -4.20 -12.10 13.51
N PHE A 238 -4.17 -10.82 13.89
CA PHE A 238 -3.83 -9.73 12.97
C PHE A 238 -2.41 -9.88 12.39
N GLY A 239 -1.45 -10.35 13.19
CA GLY A 239 -0.09 -10.63 12.77
C GLY A 239 -0.02 -11.67 11.66
N TYR A 240 -0.60 -12.86 11.86
CA TYR A 240 -0.64 -13.91 10.84
C TYR A 240 -1.43 -13.50 9.60
N PHE A 241 -2.57 -12.81 9.78
CA PHE A 241 -3.38 -12.33 8.68
C PHE A 241 -2.64 -11.31 7.82
N THR A 242 -1.98 -10.32 8.44
CA THR A 242 -1.20 -9.31 7.72
C THR A 242 0.04 -9.93 7.06
N TYR A 243 0.66 -10.92 7.68
CA TYR A 243 1.75 -11.68 7.08
C TYR A 243 1.30 -12.40 5.80
N LEU A 244 0.17 -13.10 5.84
CA LEU A 244 -0.42 -13.74 4.66
C LEU A 244 -0.70 -12.71 3.56
N LEU A 245 -1.37 -11.60 3.90
CA LEU A 245 -1.72 -10.57 2.93
C LEU A 245 -0.51 -9.89 2.31
N LYS A 246 0.57 -9.66 3.07
CA LYS A 246 1.83 -9.15 2.54
C LYS A 246 2.42 -10.11 1.49
N ASN A 247 2.44 -11.41 1.79
CA ASN A 247 2.95 -12.41 0.84
C ASN A 247 2.08 -12.50 -0.42
N LEU A 248 0.76 -12.45 -0.27
CA LEU A 248 -0.15 -12.37 -1.40
C LEU A 248 0.09 -11.08 -2.22
N HIS A 249 0.31 -9.95 -1.56
CA HIS A 249 0.59 -8.70 -2.26
C HIS A 249 1.86 -8.80 -3.12
N ASN A 250 2.95 -9.32 -2.54
CA ASN A 250 4.21 -9.49 -3.24
C ASN A 250 4.14 -10.55 -4.36
N PHE A 251 3.30 -11.59 -4.21
CA PHE A 251 3.11 -12.60 -5.24
C PHE A 251 2.26 -12.09 -6.41
N PHE A 252 1.15 -11.40 -6.12
CA PHE A 252 0.24 -10.89 -7.14
C PHE A 252 0.76 -9.61 -7.81
N GLY A 253 1.74 -8.91 -7.22
CA GLY A 253 2.35 -7.71 -7.80
C GLY A 253 2.94 -7.94 -9.19
N PRO A 254 3.88 -8.90 -9.37
CA PRO A 254 4.42 -9.26 -10.68
C PRO A 254 3.36 -9.78 -11.66
N LEU A 255 2.38 -10.55 -11.18
CA LEU A 255 1.27 -11.01 -12.01
C LEU A 255 0.47 -9.82 -12.57
N PHE A 256 0.14 -8.85 -11.70
CA PHE A 256 -0.55 -7.62 -12.08
C PHE A 256 0.29 -6.80 -13.07
N ALA A 257 1.61 -6.71 -12.87
CA ALA A 257 2.50 -5.99 -13.79
C ALA A 257 2.42 -6.54 -15.23
N VAL A 258 2.50 -7.87 -15.38
CA VAL A 258 2.42 -8.53 -16.69
C VAL A 258 1.02 -8.40 -17.27
N SER A 259 -0.03 -8.67 -16.48
CA SER A 259 -1.42 -8.58 -16.96
C SER A 259 -1.82 -7.16 -17.34
N LEU A 260 -1.30 -6.15 -16.64
CA LEU A 260 -1.56 -4.74 -16.93
C LEU A 260 -1.03 -4.36 -18.32
N VAL A 261 0.17 -4.80 -18.69
CA VAL A 261 0.73 -4.58 -20.03
C VAL A 261 -0.17 -5.22 -21.09
N ILE A 262 -0.63 -6.46 -20.87
CA ILE A 262 -1.54 -7.15 -21.78
C ILE A 262 -2.86 -6.37 -21.93
N VAL A 263 -3.44 -5.91 -20.83
CA VAL A 263 -4.68 -5.10 -20.86
C VAL A 263 -4.47 -3.78 -21.59
N ILE A 264 -3.36 -3.08 -21.36
CA ILE A 264 -3.05 -1.84 -22.08
C ILE A 264 -3.00 -2.11 -23.58
N VAL A 265 -2.23 -3.10 -24.03
CA VAL A 265 -2.09 -3.41 -25.46
C VAL A 265 -3.43 -3.86 -26.07
N ALA A 266 -4.21 -4.67 -25.35
CA ALA A 266 -5.49 -5.19 -25.85
C ALA A 266 -6.54 -4.08 -26.05
N PHE A 267 -6.53 -3.03 -25.22
CA PHE A 267 -7.59 -2.03 -25.20
C PHE A 267 -7.18 -0.62 -25.67
N ILE A 268 -5.88 -0.35 -25.89
CA ILE A 268 -5.39 1.01 -26.23
C ILE A 268 -6.04 1.58 -27.49
N ARG A 269 -6.22 0.76 -28.52
CA ARG A 269 -6.74 1.20 -29.82
C ARG A 269 -8.13 1.81 -29.70
N ASP A 270 -9.00 1.19 -28.90
CA ASP A 270 -10.40 1.61 -28.75
C ASP A 270 -10.57 2.71 -27.69
N ASN A 271 -9.51 3.03 -26.95
CA ASN A 271 -9.51 4.03 -25.89
C ASN A 271 -8.90 5.39 -26.30
N PHE A 272 -8.50 5.56 -27.55
CA PHE A 272 -8.04 6.87 -28.02
C PHE A 272 -9.16 7.93 -27.87
N PRO A 273 -8.82 9.15 -27.42
CA PRO A 273 -9.78 10.25 -27.37
C PRO A 273 -10.37 10.54 -28.75
N GLN A 274 -11.68 10.73 -28.81
CA GLN A 274 -12.43 10.97 -30.04
C GLN A 274 -13.24 12.26 -29.94
N LYS A 275 -13.65 12.78 -31.10
CA LYS A 275 -14.54 13.95 -31.18
C LYS A 275 -15.84 13.64 -30.43
N GLY A 276 -16.23 14.51 -29.51
CA GLY A 276 -17.44 14.33 -28.68
C GLY A 276 -17.16 13.86 -27.26
N ASP A 277 -15.99 13.28 -26.97
CA ASP A 277 -15.65 12.80 -25.62
C ASP A 277 -15.65 13.93 -24.59
N LEU A 278 -15.12 15.11 -24.94
CA LEU A 278 -15.16 16.27 -24.04
C LEU A 278 -16.60 16.70 -23.74
N ARG A 279 -17.47 16.69 -24.74
CA ARG A 279 -18.89 17.03 -24.55
C ARG A 279 -19.59 15.97 -23.68
N TRP A 280 -19.23 14.71 -23.86
CA TRP A 280 -19.69 13.60 -23.03
C TRP A 280 -19.26 13.82 -21.57
N LEU A 281 -17.99 14.15 -21.31
CA LEU A 281 -17.46 14.42 -19.96
C LEU A 281 -18.14 15.61 -19.29
N LEU A 282 -18.29 16.73 -20.00
CA LEU A 282 -18.94 17.94 -19.49
C LEU A 282 -20.41 17.73 -19.10
N ARG A 283 -21.07 16.72 -19.68
CA ARG A 283 -22.44 16.34 -19.36
C ARG A 283 -22.54 15.07 -18.52
N LEU A 284 -21.40 14.51 -18.07
CA LEU A 284 -21.30 13.25 -17.35
C LEU A 284 -22.11 12.13 -18.03
N GLY A 285 -21.98 12.03 -19.35
CA GLY A 285 -22.69 11.04 -20.17
C GLY A 285 -24.21 11.17 -20.18
N GLY A 286 -24.79 12.22 -19.61
CA GLY A 286 -26.24 12.34 -19.43
C GLY A 286 -26.78 11.62 -18.19
N MET A 287 -25.91 11.10 -17.30
CA MET A 287 -26.30 10.37 -16.08
C MET A 287 -27.23 11.16 -15.14
N LEU A 288 -27.26 12.49 -15.26
CA LEU A 288 -28.13 13.37 -14.48
C LEU A 288 -29.40 13.82 -15.21
N GLY A 289 -29.47 13.66 -16.55
CA GLY A 289 -30.46 14.31 -17.42
C GLY A 289 -31.36 13.37 -18.23
N GLY A 290 -31.33 12.06 -17.96
CA GLY A 290 -32.29 11.08 -18.50
C GLY A 290 -32.00 10.55 -19.91
N ASN A 291 -31.25 11.27 -20.75
CA ASN A 291 -30.81 10.78 -22.06
C ASN A 291 -29.29 10.57 -22.07
N GLU A 292 -28.87 9.30 -22.24
CA GLU A 292 -27.46 8.96 -22.36
C GLU A 292 -26.87 9.51 -23.66
N MET A 293 -25.67 10.08 -23.56
CA MET A 293 -24.99 10.63 -24.73
C MET A 293 -24.40 9.51 -25.58
N PRO A 294 -24.55 9.58 -26.91
CA PRO A 294 -24.02 8.58 -27.81
C PRO A 294 -22.50 8.47 -27.67
N SER A 295 -21.99 7.25 -27.70
CA SER A 295 -20.57 6.96 -27.55
C SER A 295 -20.12 5.84 -28.51
N HIS A 296 -18.81 5.76 -28.73
CA HIS A 296 -18.19 4.63 -29.45
C HIS A 296 -18.10 3.40 -28.53
N ARG A 297 -17.30 2.39 -28.89
CA ARG A 297 -17.19 1.12 -28.13
C ARG A 297 -16.95 1.36 -26.64
N PHE A 298 -16.16 2.38 -26.32
CA PHE A 298 -15.97 2.91 -24.98
C PHE A 298 -16.43 4.37 -24.92
N ASN A 299 -17.11 4.72 -23.84
CA ASN A 299 -17.50 6.09 -23.54
C ASN A 299 -16.34 6.90 -22.95
N ALA A 300 -16.52 8.22 -22.81
CA ALA A 300 -15.41 9.08 -22.39
C ALA A 300 -14.93 8.83 -20.95
N MET A 301 -15.80 8.38 -20.05
CA MET A 301 -15.39 8.01 -18.69
C MET A 301 -14.61 6.70 -18.65
N GLU A 302 -15.01 5.70 -19.44
CA GLU A 302 -14.25 4.46 -19.63
C GLU A 302 -12.84 4.77 -20.17
N LYS A 303 -12.72 5.71 -21.11
CA LYS A 303 -11.42 6.19 -21.61
C LYS A 303 -10.59 6.90 -20.54
N VAL A 304 -11.20 7.74 -19.70
CA VAL A 304 -10.51 8.36 -18.56
C VAL A 304 -10.00 7.30 -17.58
N ILE A 305 -10.81 6.28 -17.29
CA ILE A 305 -10.39 5.15 -16.44
C ILE A 305 -9.20 4.41 -17.09
N PHE A 306 -9.23 4.19 -18.40
CA PHE A 306 -8.10 3.59 -19.12
C PHE A 306 -6.82 4.43 -19.02
N TRP A 307 -6.86 5.71 -19.36
CA TRP A 307 -5.66 6.55 -19.40
C TRP A 307 -5.12 6.90 -18.02
N VAL A 308 -6.01 7.26 -17.08
CA VAL A 308 -5.61 7.71 -15.74
C VAL A 308 -5.47 6.53 -14.80
N GLY A 309 -6.50 5.69 -14.69
CA GLY A 309 -6.52 4.55 -13.76
C GLY A 309 -5.58 3.44 -14.20
N THR A 310 -5.78 2.91 -15.40
CA THR A 310 -5.05 1.74 -15.89
C THR A 310 -3.62 2.10 -16.32
N LEU A 311 -3.44 3.09 -17.19
CA LEU A 311 -2.12 3.42 -17.72
C LEU A 311 -1.29 4.23 -16.71
N LEU A 312 -1.68 5.47 -16.40
CA LEU A 312 -0.85 6.36 -15.58
C LEU A 312 -0.64 5.82 -14.15
N LEU A 313 -1.74 5.62 -13.40
CA LEU A 313 -1.64 5.16 -12.02
C LEU A 313 -1.19 3.71 -11.93
N GLY A 314 -1.65 2.83 -12.83
CA GLY A 314 -1.19 1.44 -12.89
C GLY A 314 0.31 1.32 -13.11
N VAL A 315 0.89 2.09 -14.04
CA VAL A 315 2.35 2.11 -14.26
C VAL A 315 3.10 2.65 -13.05
N ILE A 316 2.60 3.70 -12.39
CA ILE A 316 3.23 4.26 -11.18
C ILE A 316 3.20 3.24 -10.04
N VAL A 317 2.06 2.58 -9.79
CA VAL A 317 1.90 1.57 -8.74
C VAL A 317 2.79 0.36 -9.00
N VAL A 318 2.84 -0.14 -10.24
CA VAL A 318 3.73 -1.25 -10.62
C VAL A 318 5.19 -0.85 -10.47
N GLY A 319 5.60 0.28 -11.05
CA GLY A 319 6.99 0.73 -11.01
C GLY A 319 7.49 0.96 -9.57
N SER A 320 6.67 1.61 -8.74
CA SER A 320 7.00 1.80 -7.33
C SER A 320 6.97 0.50 -6.52
N GLY A 321 6.06 -0.43 -6.82
CA GLY A 321 6.01 -1.75 -6.20
C GLY A 321 7.26 -2.58 -6.50
N LEU A 322 7.70 -2.61 -7.76
CA LEU A 322 8.93 -3.31 -8.16
C LEU A 322 10.18 -2.74 -7.48
N VAL A 323 10.24 -1.42 -7.25
CA VAL A 323 11.33 -0.80 -6.46
C VAL A 323 11.26 -1.27 -5.00
N MET A 324 10.09 -1.28 -4.37
CA MET A 324 9.94 -1.71 -2.98
C MET A 324 10.28 -3.19 -2.78
N ASP A 325 9.98 -4.04 -3.76
CA ASP A 325 10.34 -5.47 -3.78
C ASP A 325 11.78 -5.74 -4.24
N LYS A 326 12.55 -4.68 -4.52
CA LYS A 326 13.95 -4.74 -4.97
C LYS A 326 14.17 -5.52 -6.27
N LEU A 327 13.21 -5.45 -7.18
CA LEU A 327 13.22 -6.20 -8.45
C LEU A 327 13.84 -5.43 -9.62
N ILE A 328 14.20 -4.15 -9.42
CA ILE A 328 14.88 -3.35 -10.46
C ILE A 328 16.40 -3.54 -10.35
N PRO A 329 17.06 -4.13 -11.37
CA PRO A 329 18.50 -4.30 -11.36
C PRO A 329 19.22 -2.96 -11.33
N SER A 330 20.41 -2.93 -10.72
CA SER A 330 21.30 -1.76 -10.69
C SER A 330 20.77 -0.52 -9.96
N LEU A 331 19.61 -0.61 -9.30
CA LEU A 331 19.09 0.46 -8.45
C LEU A 331 19.72 0.40 -7.05
N LEU A 332 20.10 1.56 -6.51
CA LEU A 332 20.57 1.66 -5.12
C LEU A 332 19.36 1.61 -4.18
N TYR A 333 19.36 0.65 -3.25
CA TYR A 333 18.28 0.45 -2.29
C TYR A 333 18.64 0.99 -0.90
N ASP A 334 18.68 2.31 -0.78
CA ASP A 334 18.80 2.99 0.52
C ASP A 334 17.42 3.24 1.18
N ARG A 335 17.43 3.66 2.45
CA ARG A 335 16.21 3.98 3.20
C ARG A 335 15.44 5.14 2.58
N GLN A 336 16.11 6.14 2.00
CA GLN A 336 15.45 7.29 1.38
C GLN A 336 14.65 6.88 0.14
N THR A 337 15.23 6.06 -0.73
CA THR A 337 14.58 5.49 -1.90
C THR A 337 13.34 4.71 -1.48
N MET A 338 13.45 3.84 -0.47
CA MET A 338 12.31 3.10 0.07
C MET A 338 11.20 4.01 0.63
N GLN A 339 11.56 5.08 1.33
CA GLN A 339 10.60 6.04 1.89
C GLN A 339 9.86 6.80 0.80
N VAL A 340 10.57 7.34 -0.18
CA VAL A 340 9.99 8.10 -1.29
C VAL A 340 9.10 7.21 -2.14
N THR A 341 9.60 6.02 -2.52
CA THR A 341 8.83 5.05 -3.28
C THR A 341 7.58 4.61 -2.54
N ASN A 342 7.65 4.41 -1.22
CA ASN A 342 6.47 4.07 -0.43
C ASN A 342 5.40 5.18 -0.45
N MET A 343 5.80 6.45 -0.36
CA MET A 343 4.86 7.58 -0.44
C MET A 343 4.20 7.67 -1.82
N ILE A 344 4.99 7.49 -2.89
CA ILE A 344 4.48 7.47 -4.28
C ILE A 344 3.50 6.31 -4.45
N HIS A 345 3.89 5.10 -4.04
CA HIS A 345 3.07 3.90 -4.17
C HIS A 345 1.75 4.06 -3.42
N ALA A 346 1.78 4.47 -2.16
CA ALA A 346 0.59 4.60 -1.33
C ALA A 346 -0.37 5.67 -1.88
N THR A 347 0.15 6.80 -2.38
CA THR A 347 -0.66 7.86 -2.96
C THR A 347 -1.30 7.42 -4.28
N ALA A 348 -0.52 6.84 -5.19
CA ALA A 348 -1.02 6.36 -6.47
C ALA A 348 -2.03 5.22 -6.30
N ALA A 349 -1.77 4.29 -5.37
CA ALA A 349 -2.68 3.19 -5.06
C ALA A 349 -4.01 3.67 -4.48
N ALA A 350 -4.01 4.68 -3.59
CA ALA A 350 -5.25 5.25 -3.06
C ALA A 350 -6.10 5.91 -4.16
N LEU A 351 -5.48 6.68 -5.05
CA LEU A 351 -6.15 7.27 -6.21
C LEU A 351 -6.68 6.20 -7.17
N MET A 352 -5.87 5.18 -7.44
CA MET A 352 -6.24 4.08 -8.34
C MET A 352 -7.42 3.28 -7.78
N LEU A 353 -7.42 2.98 -6.48
CA LEU A 353 -8.53 2.31 -5.79
C LEU A 353 -9.81 3.12 -5.89
N ALA A 354 -9.76 4.44 -5.66
CA ALA A 354 -10.95 5.30 -5.77
C ALA A 354 -11.55 5.28 -7.19
N ILE A 355 -10.72 5.37 -8.23
CA ILE A 355 -11.16 5.26 -9.63
C ILE A 355 -11.68 3.86 -9.92
N MET A 356 -11.04 2.82 -9.40
CA MET A 356 -11.43 1.44 -9.67
C MET A 356 -12.72 1.05 -8.94
N PHE A 357 -13.03 1.66 -7.79
CA PHE A 357 -14.36 1.53 -7.18
C PHE A 357 -15.46 2.04 -8.10
N LEU A 358 -15.25 3.20 -8.74
CA LEU A 358 -16.16 3.70 -9.76
C LEU A 358 -16.28 2.73 -10.94
N HIS A 359 -15.15 2.22 -11.46
CA HIS A 359 -15.15 1.25 -12.56
C HIS A 359 -15.91 -0.04 -12.21
N ILE A 360 -15.64 -0.62 -11.03
CA ILE A 360 -16.31 -1.82 -10.55
C ILE A 360 -17.80 -1.54 -10.37
N TYR A 361 -18.17 -0.39 -9.80
CA TYR A 361 -19.56 0.01 -9.63
C TYR A 361 -20.29 0.05 -10.98
N VAL A 362 -19.81 0.85 -11.94
CA VAL A 362 -20.48 1.01 -13.24
C VAL A 362 -20.49 -0.30 -14.04
N GLY A 363 -19.44 -1.12 -13.94
CA GLY A 363 -19.32 -2.39 -14.64
C GLY A 363 -20.14 -3.54 -14.03
N THR A 364 -20.66 -3.39 -12.81
CA THR A 364 -21.41 -4.45 -12.11
C THR A 364 -22.86 -4.07 -11.82
N VAL A 365 -23.08 -3.15 -10.90
CA VAL A 365 -24.42 -2.80 -10.38
C VAL A 365 -24.91 -1.44 -10.86
N GLY A 366 -24.00 -0.59 -11.35
CA GLY A 366 -24.29 0.77 -11.76
C GLY A 366 -24.96 0.88 -13.13
N PHE A 367 -24.61 0.00 -14.08
CA PHE A 367 -25.29 -0.10 -15.38
C PHE A 367 -25.82 -1.51 -15.61
N ARG A 368 -27.11 -1.61 -15.97
CA ARG A 368 -27.73 -2.90 -16.27
C ARG A 368 -27.07 -3.53 -17.50
N GLY A 369 -26.85 -4.84 -17.46
CA GLY A 369 -26.28 -5.61 -18.58
C GLY A 369 -24.76 -5.47 -18.79
N ALA A 370 -24.09 -4.47 -18.20
CA ALA A 370 -22.64 -4.26 -18.37
C ALA A 370 -21.81 -5.47 -17.92
N TYR A 371 -22.16 -6.04 -16.76
CA TYR A 371 -21.49 -7.24 -16.22
C TYR A 371 -21.59 -8.46 -17.14
N THR A 372 -22.77 -8.68 -17.72
CA THR A 372 -23.02 -9.79 -18.67
C THR A 372 -22.11 -9.67 -19.89
N GLY A 373 -21.92 -8.45 -20.38
CA GLY A 373 -20.97 -8.15 -21.46
C GLY A 373 -19.55 -8.63 -21.14
N MET A 374 -19.03 -8.32 -19.94
CA MET A 374 -17.67 -8.73 -19.56
C MET A 374 -17.56 -10.22 -19.16
N ARG A 375 -18.62 -10.81 -18.61
CA ARG A 375 -18.64 -12.23 -18.21
C ARG A 375 -18.73 -13.16 -19.41
N HIS A 376 -19.63 -12.86 -20.35
CA HIS A 376 -19.95 -13.76 -21.47
C HIS A 376 -19.43 -13.25 -22.82
N GLY A 377 -19.15 -11.96 -22.95
CA GLY A 377 -18.63 -11.33 -24.17
C GLY A 377 -19.67 -10.66 -25.04
N TYR A 378 -20.95 -10.93 -24.79
CA TYR A 378 -22.04 -10.52 -25.66
C TYR A 378 -22.99 -9.52 -24.99
N VAL A 379 -23.52 -8.63 -25.82
CA VAL A 379 -24.57 -7.66 -25.47
C VAL A 379 -25.71 -7.76 -26.50
N ASN A 380 -26.92 -7.34 -26.10
CA ASN A 380 -28.03 -7.23 -27.03
C ASN A 380 -28.01 -5.89 -27.77
N GLU A 381 -28.72 -5.84 -28.90
CA GLU A 381 -28.78 -4.64 -29.74
C GLU A 381 -29.39 -3.42 -29.03
N PRO A 382 -30.48 -3.56 -28.23
CA PRO A 382 -31.02 -2.42 -27.47
C PRO A 382 -30.00 -1.80 -26.53
N TRP A 383 -29.21 -2.61 -25.84
CA TRP A 383 -28.16 -2.15 -24.94
C TRP A 383 -27.05 -1.42 -25.71
N ALA A 384 -26.60 -1.99 -26.84
CA ALA A 384 -25.59 -1.34 -27.69
C ALA A 384 -26.08 0.01 -28.23
N LYS A 385 -27.36 0.09 -28.62
CA LYS A 385 -27.99 1.32 -29.10
C LYS A 385 -28.15 2.37 -28.00
N GLU A 386 -28.49 1.96 -26.77
CA GLU A 386 -28.69 2.85 -25.62
C GLU A 386 -27.36 3.44 -25.12
N HIS A 387 -26.37 2.59 -24.87
CA HIS A 387 -25.12 3.02 -24.21
C HIS A 387 -24.02 3.42 -25.19
N HIS A 388 -24.03 2.87 -26.41
CA HIS A 388 -22.93 2.97 -27.37
C HIS A 388 -23.44 3.15 -28.81
N ALA A 389 -24.35 4.12 -29.00
CA ALA A 389 -25.05 4.34 -30.27
C ALA A 389 -24.13 4.45 -31.49
N TYR A 390 -22.99 5.18 -31.40
CA TYR A 390 -22.06 5.31 -32.52
C TYR A 390 -21.39 3.97 -32.87
N TRP A 391 -21.09 3.15 -31.86
CA TRP A 391 -20.56 1.81 -32.10
C TRP A 391 -21.60 0.88 -32.73
N TYR A 392 -22.86 0.95 -32.28
CA TYR A 392 -23.95 0.20 -32.89
C TYR A 392 -24.16 0.60 -34.36
N GLU A 393 -24.10 1.90 -34.68
CA GLU A 393 -24.16 2.40 -36.05
C GLU A 393 -23.01 1.89 -36.92
N ASP A 394 -21.78 1.87 -36.38
CA ASP A 394 -20.61 1.32 -37.09
C ASP A 394 -20.74 -0.19 -37.36
N ILE A 395 -21.36 -0.94 -36.46
CA ILE A 395 -21.69 -2.37 -36.68
C ILE A 395 -22.73 -2.52 -37.78
N ARG A 396 -23.82 -1.74 -37.71
CA ARG A 396 -24.88 -1.77 -38.74
C ARG A 396 -24.38 -1.36 -40.11
N ALA A 397 -23.42 -0.45 -40.16
CA ALA A 397 -22.76 -0.01 -41.39
C ALA A 397 -21.71 -1.02 -41.90
N GLY A 398 -21.47 -2.13 -41.20
CA GLY A 398 -20.49 -3.15 -41.58
C GLY A 398 -19.03 -2.74 -41.41
N LYS A 399 -18.75 -1.60 -40.74
CA LYS A 399 -17.37 -1.15 -40.47
C LYS A 399 -16.69 -1.98 -39.38
N VAL A 400 -17.50 -2.52 -38.46
CA VAL A 400 -17.07 -3.41 -37.38
C VAL A 400 -17.92 -4.67 -37.43
N PRO A 401 -17.34 -5.88 -37.44
CA PRO A 401 -18.14 -7.09 -37.44
C PRO A 401 -18.83 -7.28 -36.10
N ALA A 402 -20.09 -7.74 -36.13
CA ALA A 402 -20.87 -8.02 -34.92
C ALA A 402 -20.28 -9.17 -34.08
N GLN A 403 -19.53 -10.08 -34.71
CA GLN A 403 -18.72 -11.10 -34.05
C GLN A 403 -17.28 -10.96 -34.54
N ARG A 404 -16.36 -10.69 -33.61
CA ARG A 404 -14.93 -10.47 -33.87
C ARG A 404 -14.11 -11.75 -33.69
N SER A 405 -14.61 -12.68 -32.89
CA SER A 405 -14.00 -14.00 -32.68
C SER A 405 -14.44 -14.96 -33.78
N LYS A 406 -13.48 -15.69 -34.35
CA LYS A 406 -13.80 -16.85 -35.16
C LYS A 406 -14.34 -17.96 -34.23
N PRO A 407 -15.40 -18.70 -34.60
CA PRO A 407 -15.77 -19.92 -33.91
C PRO A 407 -14.52 -20.81 -33.83
N ALA A 408 -14.26 -21.42 -32.68
CA ALA A 408 -13.24 -22.47 -32.61
C ALA A 408 -13.62 -23.52 -33.65
N GLU A 409 -12.80 -23.68 -34.68
CA GLU A 409 -12.97 -24.75 -35.65
C GLU A 409 -12.88 -26.05 -34.86
N VAL A 410 -14.01 -26.75 -34.73
CA VAL A 410 -14.04 -28.05 -34.07
C VAL A 410 -13.12 -28.95 -34.88
N ALA A 411 -11.93 -29.23 -34.35
CA ALA A 411 -11.04 -30.25 -34.91
C ALA A 411 -11.76 -31.60 -34.80
N GLY A 412 -12.51 -31.97 -35.84
CA GLY A 412 -13.44 -33.08 -35.80
C GLY A 412 -14.07 -33.32 -37.16
N GLY A 413 -13.24 -33.68 -38.14
CA GLY A 413 -13.66 -34.17 -39.45
C GLY A 413 -12.99 -35.50 -39.75
N THR A 414 -13.44 -36.55 -39.07
CA THR A 414 -13.17 -37.95 -39.43
C THR A 414 -13.45 -38.13 -40.92
N GLN A 415 -12.44 -38.58 -41.68
CA GLN A 415 -12.61 -38.96 -43.07
C GLN A 415 -13.69 -40.05 -43.14
N ALA A 416 -14.79 -39.74 -43.82
CA ALA A 416 -15.76 -40.74 -44.20
C ALA A 416 -15.10 -41.68 -45.22
N VAL A 417 -14.92 -42.93 -44.82
CA VAL A 417 -14.54 -44.03 -45.71
C VAL A 417 -15.67 -44.19 -46.74
N HIS A 418 -15.36 -43.91 -48.00
CA HIS A 418 -16.20 -44.30 -49.13
C HIS A 418 -16.04 -45.81 -49.35
N THR A 419 -17.08 -46.58 -49.00
CA THR A 419 -17.33 -47.89 -49.59
C THR A 419 -18.17 -47.70 -50.85
N VAL A 420 -17.59 -48.02 -52.01
CA VAL A 420 -18.25 -48.70 -53.13
C VAL A 420 -17.26 -49.69 -53.70
#